data_AF-R7GKY1-F1
#
_entry.id   AF-R7GKY1-F1
#
_cell.length_a   1.000
_cell.length_b   1.000
_cell.length_c   1.000
_cell.angle_alpha   90.00
_cell.angle_beta   90.00
_cell.angle_gamma   90.00
#
_symmetry.space_group_name_H-M   'P 1'
#
loop_
_entity.id
_entity.type
_entity.pdbx_description
1 polymer ?
#
loop_
_entity_poly.entity_id
_entity_poly.type
_entity_poly.pdbx_seq_one_letter_code
_entity_poly.pdbx_strand_id
1 'polypeptide(L)'
;MEYRTPILVAFTLFIITLCYFYYKKTKAIKDKQMEEALRFADFKDENKHFTSEKFDACSDKDLVNLIVARIGDLEDEDENFLDKLNMEERTVYGISQLNECVSTTKTIRSFFETPAYSVYADELETYFNNVREPQIAELVKSARRLNEIMENGEEDEDMGDYSSYNFSDFTHEYITMIAGTDFMPKLTKYIREHKESFIEGDETNEKRVTD
;
A
#
# COMPACT_ATOMS: atom_id res chain seq x y z
N MET A 1 6.80 -56.55 -18.06
CA MET A 1 7.27 -55.15 -18.21
C MET A 1 6.21 -54.27 -18.91
N GLU A 2 4.95 -54.69 -19.04
CA GLU A 2 3.94 -54.04 -19.92
C GLU A 2 3.03 -53.01 -19.23
N TYR A 3 2.95 -52.97 -17.90
CA TYR A 3 2.06 -52.04 -17.18
C TYR A 3 2.67 -50.64 -16.94
N ARG A 4 3.98 -50.43 -17.16
CA ARG A 4 4.64 -49.13 -16.89
C ARG A 4 4.33 -48.08 -17.95
N THR A 5 4.21 -48.48 -19.21
CA THR A 5 3.93 -47.61 -20.37
C THR A 5 2.56 -46.92 -20.32
N PRO A 6 1.43 -47.61 -20.05
CA PRO A 6 0.12 -46.95 -19.99
C PRO A 6 -0.02 -46.02 -18.78
N ILE A 7 0.60 -46.35 -17.63
CA ILE A 7 0.61 -45.49 -16.44
C ILE A 7 1.40 -44.20 -16.69
N LEU A 8 2.56 -44.32 -17.35
CA LEU A 8 3.36 -43.15 -17.74
C LEU A 8 2.60 -42.23 -18.71
N VAL A 9 1.87 -42.79 -19.68
CA VAL A 9 1.05 -42.02 -20.63
C VAL A 9 -0.13 -41.31 -19.93
N ALA A 10 -0.81 -41.99 -19.01
CA ALA A 10 -1.88 -41.37 -18.23
C ALA A 10 -1.36 -40.24 -17.34
N PHE A 11 -0.19 -40.43 -16.72
CA PHE A 11 0.44 -39.43 -15.87
C PHE A 11 0.94 -38.22 -16.66
N THR A 12 1.52 -38.41 -17.85
CA THR A 12 1.93 -37.30 -18.71
C THR A 12 0.73 -36.50 -19.22
N LEU A 13 -0.36 -37.16 -19.62
CA LEU A 13 -1.60 -36.48 -20.00
C LEU A 13 -2.20 -35.69 -18.83
N PHE A 14 -2.15 -36.24 -17.61
CA PHE A 14 -2.61 -35.54 -16.41
C PHE A 14 -1.77 -34.28 -16.13
N ILE A 15 -0.44 -34.36 -16.21
CA ILE A 15 0.45 -33.20 -16.05
C ILE A 15 0.18 -32.14 -17.12
N ILE A 16 0.06 -32.53 -18.40
CA ILE A 16 -0.24 -31.60 -19.49
C ILE A 16 -1.57 -30.87 -19.23
N THR A 17 -2.57 -31.60 -18.75
CA THR A 17 -3.87 -31.03 -18.41
C THR A 17 -3.77 -30.03 -17.24
N LEU A 18 -3.02 -30.36 -16.18
CA LEU A 18 -2.76 -29.44 -15.07
C LEU A 18 -1.99 -28.18 -15.52
N CYS A 19 -0.95 -28.34 -16.35
CA CYS A 19 -0.20 -27.22 -16.91
C CYS A 19 -1.10 -26.31 -17.77
N TYR A 20 -2.00 -26.89 -18.57
CA TYR A 20 -2.97 -26.13 -19.36
C TYR A 20 -3.92 -25.32 -18.46
N PHE A 21 -4.48 -25.92 -17.41
CA PHE A 21 -5.35 -25.21 -16.46
C PHE A 21 -4.60 -24.12 -15.69
N TYR A 22 -3.36 -24.38 -15.26
CA TYR A 22 -2.52 -23.39 -14.59
C TYR A 22 -2.19 -22.21 -15.52
N TYR A 23 -1.80 -22.48 -16.77
CA TYR A 23 -1.57 -21.44 -17.77
C TYR A 23 -2.84 -20.63 -18.05
N LYS A 24 -3.98 -21.29 -18.24
CA LYS A 24 -5.27 -20.60 -18.48
C LYS A 24 -5.64 -19.70 -17.30
N LYS A 25 -5.45 -20.17 -16.05
CA LYS A 25 -5.74 -19.39 -14.83
C LYS A 25 -4.82 -18.19 -14.72
N THR A 26 -3.52 -18.37 -14.90
CA THR A 26 -2.53 -17.28 -14.81
C THR A 26 -2.71 -16.24 -15.91
N LYS A 27 -3.01 -16.68 -17.15
CA LYS A 27 -3.35 -15.77 -18.25
C LYS A 27 -4.60 -14.95 -17.93
N ALA A 28 -5.69 -15.57 -17.48
CA ALA A 28 -6.91 -14.85 -17.12
C ALA A 28 -6.71 -13.82 -16.00
N ILE A 29 -5.82 -14.08 -15.04
CA ILE A 29 -5.44 -13.11 -14.00
C ILE A 29 -4.68 -11.93 -14.62
N LYS A 30 -3.68 -12.21 -15.47
CA LYS A 30 -2.90 -11.16 -16.14
C LYS A 30 -3.75 -10.29 -17.07
N ASP A 31 -4.66 -10.90 -17.82
CA ASP A 31 -5.57 -10.19 -18.73
C ASP A 31 -6.46 -9.22 -17.93
N LYS A 32 -7.01 -9.66 -16.79
CA LYS A 32 -7.79 -8.79 -15.89
C LYS A 32 -6.96 -7.67 -15.26
N GLN A 33 -5.74 -7.97 -14.83
CA GLN A 33 -4.83 -6.95 -14.28
C GLN A 33 -4.48 -5.90 -15.33
N MET A 34 -4.24 -6.32 -16.58
CA MET A 34 -3.96 -5.41 -17.69
C MET A 34 -5.19 -4.56 -18.04
N GLU A 35 -6.39 -5.15 -18.06
CA GLU A 35 -7.64 -4.42 -18.29
C GLU A 35 -7.90 -3.37 -17.20
N GLU A 36 -7.70 -3.72 -15.93
CA GLU A 36 -7.84 -2.79 -14.81
C GLU A 36 -6.79 -1.67 -14.84
N ALA A 37 -5.55 -1.99 -15.22
CA ALA A 37 -4.47 -1.02 -15.39
C ALA A 37 -4.75 -0.04 -16.52
N LEU A 38 -5.24 -0.51 -17.68
CA LEU A 38 -5.64 0.35 -18.79
C LEU A 38 -6.82 1.25 -18.40
N ARG A 39 -7.86 0.68 -17.80
CA ARG A 39 -9.01 1.43 -17.28
C ARG A 39 -8.58 2.52 -16.30
N PHE A 40 -7.65 2.20 -15.40
CA PHE A 40 -7.15 3.16 -14.43
C PHE A 40 -6.24 4.23 -15.07
N ALA A 41 -5.44 3.88 -16.08
CA ALA A 41 -4.65 4.85 -16.83
C ALA A 41 -5.53 5.87 -17.56
N ASP A 42 -6.59 5.40 -18.23
CA ASP A 42 -7.58 6.28 -18.87
C ASP A 42 -8.27 7.17 -17.82
N PHE A 43 -8.70 6.58 -16.70
CA PHE A 43 -9.30 7.33 -15.59
C PHE A 43 -8.36 8.40 -15.01
N LYS A 44 -7.07 8.08 -14.84
CA LYS A 44 -6.05 9.00 -14.34
C LYS A 44 -5.87 10.19 -15.30
N ASP A 45 -5.82 9.94 -16.61
CA ASP A 45 -5.72 11.00 -17.62
C ASP A 45 -6.96 11.91 -17.63
N GLU A 46 -8.16 11.32 -17.61
CA GLU A 46 -9.43 12.06 -17.52
C GLU A 46 -9.53 12.92 -16.24
N ASN A 47 -8.87 12.49 -15.16
CA ASN A 47 -8.87 13.15 -13.86
C ASN A 47 -7.57 13.89 -13.55
N LYS A 48 -6.76 14.20 -14.57
CA LYS A 48 -5.52 14.98 -14.42
C LYS A 48 -5.76 16.26 -13.62
N HIS A 49 -6.78 17.03 -14.03
CA HIS A 49 -7.36 18.13 -13.27
C HIS A 49 -8.51 17.62 -12.42
N PHE A 50 -8.26 17.49 -11.12
CA PHE A 50 -9.21 16.86 -10.19
C PHE A 50 -9.98 17.95 -9.43
N THR A 51 -11.10 18.35 -10.02
CA THR A 51 -11.97 19.40 -9.49
C THR A 51 -12.84 18.88 -8.35
N SER A 52 -13.42 19.81 -7.60
CA SER A 52 -14.40 19.53 -6.54
C SER A 52 -15.55 18.62 -6.99
N GLU A 53 -16.08 18.81 -8.21
CA GLU A 53 -17.17 17.99 -8.76
C GLU A 53 -16.70 16.56 -9.10
N LYS A 54 -15.52 16.43 -9.72
CA LYS A 54 -14.93 15.12 -10.04
C LYS A 54 -14.62 14.33 -8.78
N PHE A 55 -14.14 15.01 -7.74
CA PHE A 55 -13.90 14.42 -6.43
C PHE A 55 -15.18 13.79 -5.87
N ASP A 56 -16.29 14.54 -5.80
CA ASP A 56 -17.54 14.06 -5.22
C ASP A 56 -18.15 12.89 -6.01
N ALA A 57 -17.97 12.88 -7.33
CA ALA A 57 -18.45 11.81 -8.20
C ALA A 57 -17.56 10.55 -8.21
N CYS A 58 -16.32 10.67 -7.75
CA CYS A 58 -15.33 9.59 -7.77
C CYS A 58 -15.71 8.45 -6.81
N SER A 59 -15.43 7.20 -7.18
CA SER A 59 -15.62 6.07 -6.27
C SER A 59 -14.54 6.06 -5.18
N ASP A 60 -14.85 5.51 -4.00
CA ASP A 60 -13.91 5.49 -2.88
C ASP A 60 -12.60 4.76 -3.20
N LYS A 61 -12.67 3.67 -3.97
CA LYS A 61 -11.49 2.92 -4.43
C LYS A 61 -10.68 3.73 -5.43
N ASP A 62 -11.33 4.31 -6.44
CA ASP A 62 -10.63 5.05 -7.49
C ASP A 62 -10.05 6.36 -6.94
N LEU A 63 -10.65 6.94 -5.90
CA LEU A 63 -10.17 8.13 -5.21
C LEU A 63 -8.81 7.88 -4.54
N VAL A 64 -8.71 6.82 -3.73
CA VAL A 64 -7.44 6.43 -3.09
C VAL A 64 -6.38 6.16 -4.15
N ASN A 65 -6.73 5.36 -5.16
CA ASN A 65 -5.79 5.01 -6.23
C ASN A 65 -5.29 6.24 -6.99
N LEU A 66 -6.18 7.19 -7.30
CA LEU A 66 -5.81 8.42 -8.02
C LEU A 66 -4.84 9.28 -7.23
N ILE A 67 -5.11 9.48 -5.92
CA ILE A 67 -4.24 10.26 -5.04
C ILE A 67 -2.86 9.61 -4.96
N VAL A 68 -2.81 8.30 -4.71
CA VAL A 68 -1.54 7.55 -4.65
C VAL A 68 -0.79 7.64 -5.97
N ALA A 69 -1.47 7.47 -7.11
CA ALA A 69 -0.83 7.53 -8.42
C ALA A 69 -0.29 8.92 -8.76
N ARG A 70 -0.98 9.99 -8.36
CA ARG A 70 -0.52 11.37 -8.56
C ARG A 70 0.73 11.66 -7.72
N ILE A 71 0.73 11.24 -6.46
CA ILE A 71 1.91 11.43 -5.59
C ILE A 71 3.08 10.57 -6.07
N GLY A 72 2.82 9.36 -6.56
CA GLY A 72 3.84 8.50 -7.16
C GLY A 72 4.49 9.10 -8.40
N ASP A 73 3.71 9.74 -9.28
CA ASP A 73 4.30 10.49 -10.41
C ASP A 73 5.23 11.61 -9.91
N LEU A 74 4.85 12.29 -8.82
CA LEU A 74 5.66 13.35 -8.23
C LEU A 74 6.95 12.81 -7.58
N GLU A 75 6.90 11.65 -6.93
CA GLU A 75 8.08 10.95 -6.39
C GLU A 75 9.05 10.54 -7.51
N ASP A 76 8.53 10.06 -8.66
CA ASP A 76 9.33 9.72 -9.83
C ASP A 76 10.00 10.96 -10.47
N GLU A 77 9.38 12.14 -10.36
CA GLU A 77 9.85 13.40 -10.94
C GLU A 77 10.79 14.20 -10.02
N ASP A 78 10.60 14.14 -8.70
CA ASP A 78 11.34 14.95 -7.71
C ASP A 78 11.71 14.15 -6.45
N GLU A 79 13.01 14.04 -6.18
CA GLU A 79 13.54 13.37 -4.98
C GLU A 79 13.08 14.05 -3.66
N ASN A 80 12.71 15.33 -3.69
CA ASN A 80 12.19 16.08 -2.54
C ASN A 80 10.66 16.24 -2.58
N PHE A 81 9.94 15.38 -3.30
CA PHE A 81 8.48 15.45 -3.45
C PHE A 81 7.73 15.59 -2.12
N LEU A 82 8.22 14.97 -1.04
CA LEU A 82 7.60 15.06 0.28
C LEU A 82 7.42 16.51 0.76
N ASP A 83 8.38 17.39 0.49
CA ASP A 83 8.30 18.82 0.87
C ASP A 83 7.17 19.56 0.15
N LYS A 84 6.72 19.00 -0.98
CA LYS A 84 5.57 19.48 -1.74
C LYS A 84 4.26 18.86 -1.28
N LEU A 85 4.23 17.93 -0.34
CA LEU A 85 2.99 17.30 0.14
C LEU A 85 2.49 17.96 1.43
N ASN A 86 1.17 18.15 1.54
CA ASN A 86 0.53 18.48 2.81
C ASN A 86 0.40 17.22 3.69
N MET A 87 0.02 17.41 4.96
CA MET A 87 -0.08 16.30 5.92
C MET A 87 -1.11 15.25 5.48
N GLU A 88 -2.20 15.65 4.83
CA GLU A 88 -3.22 14.75 4.35
C GLU A 88 -2.74 13.84 3.22
N GLU A 89 -2.00 14.40 2.25
CA GLU A 89 -1.34 13.67 1.16
C GLU A 89 -0.28 12.71 1.70
N ARG A 90 0.59 13.19 2.61
CA ARG A 90 1.59 12.36 3.29
C ARG A 90 0.96 11.20 4.04
N THR A 91 -0.15 11.45 4.74
CA THR A 91 -0.89 10.42 5.47
C THR A 91 -1.37 9.30 4.54
N VAL A 92 -2.05 9.66 3.43
CA VAL A 92 -2.58 8.67 2.48
C VAL A 92 -1.45 7.92 1.80
N TYR A 93 -0.41 8.63 1.38
CA TYR A 93 0.70 8.03 0.63
C TYR A 93 1.58 7.15 1.50
N GLY A 94 1.99 7.62 2.69
CA GLY A 94 2.84 6.85 3.60
C GLY A 94 2.19 5.54 4.07
N ILE A 95 0.88 5.55 4.35
CA ILE A 95 0.15 4.31 4.65
C ILE A 95 0.11 3.38 3.43
N SER A 96 -0.08 3.94 2.23
CA SER A 96 -0.10 3.15 0.99
C SER A 96 1.26 2.47 0.72
N GLN A 97 2.37 3.17 0.96
CA GLN A 97 3.72 2.60 0.84
C GLN A 97 3.95 1.43 1.81
N LEU A 98 3.50 1.56 3.07
CA LEU A 98 3.58 0.47 4.04
C LEU A 98 2.72 -0.73 3.61
N ASN A 99 1.48 -0.48 3.22
CA ASN A 99 0.55 -1.52 2.74
C ASN A 99 1.12 -2.28 1.53
N GLU A 100 1.70 -1.56 0.57
CA GLU A 100 2.29 -2.15 -0.64
C GLU A 100 3.54 -2.97 -0.30
N CYS A 101 4.42 -2.44 0.54
CA CYS A 101 5.61 -3.16 0.99
C CYS A 101 5.23 -4.47 1.71
N VAL A 102 4.33 -4.42 2.68
CA VAL A 102 3.87 -5.62 3.42
C VAL A 102 3.16 -6.60 2.48
N SER A 103 2.35 -6.11 1.55
CA SER A 103 1.64 -6.95 0.59
C SER A 103 2.58 -7.69 -0.34
N THR A 104 3.70 -7.08 -0.72
CA THR A 104 4.69 -7.63 -1.65
C THR A 104 5.69 -8.56 -0.95
N THR A 105 6.26 -8.10 0.15
CA THR A 105 7.35 -8.80 0.87
C THR A 105 6.84 -9.82 1.89
N LYS A 106 5.57 -9.71 2.29
CA LYS A 106 4.95 -10.48 3.38
C LYS A 106 5.61 -10.25 4.73
N THR A 107 6.27 -9.11 4.94
CA THR A 107 6.84 -8.72 6.24
C THR A 107 6.91 -7.20 6.41
N ILE A 108 6.57 -6.72 7.61
CA ILE A 108 6.71 -5.30 7.96
C ILE A 108 8.18 -4.88 8.11
N ARG A 109 9.07 -5.84 8.44
CA ARG A 109 10.51 -5.58 8.59
C ARG A 109 11.12 -4.97 7.33
N SER A 110 10.72 -5.48 6.16
CA SER A 110 11.24 -4.99 4.88
C SER A 110 10.94 -3.52 4.65
N PHE A 111 9.88 -2.97 5.24
CA PHE A 111 9.61 -1.55 5.17
C PHE A 111 10.69 -0.75 5.88
N PHE A 112 11.08 -1.14 7.09
CA PHE A 112 12.08 -0.42 7.88
C PHE A 112 13.52 -0.62 7.36
N GLU A 113 13.84 -1.78 6.78
CA GLU A 113 15.19 -2.05 6.27
C GLU A 113 15.47 -1.46 4.88
N THR A 114 14.43 -1.13 4.11
CA THR A 114 14.59 -0.65 2.73
C THR A 114 14.79 0.86 2.72
N PRO A 115 15.94 1.38 2.22
CA PRO A 115 16.22 2.82 2.26
C PRO A 115 15.15 3.70 1.59
N ALA A 116 14.51 3.22 0.52
CA ALA A 116 13.45 3.94 -0.18
C ALA A 116 12.23 4.26 0.72
N TYR A 117 11.97 3.46 1.76
CA TYR A 117 10.84 3.67 2.66
C TYR A 117 11.19 4.49 3.91
N SER A 118 12.47 4.75 4.15
CA SER A 118 12.95 5.45 5.36
C SER A 118 12.27 6.82 5.54
N VAL A 119 12.02 7.52 4.44
CA VAL A 119 11.40 8.85 4.41
C VAL A 119 9.96 8.89 4.94
N TYR A 120 9.29 7.74 5.02
CA TYR A 120 7.91 7.62 5.53
C TYR A 120 7.86 7.09 6.97
N ALA A 121 8.91 6.42 7.43
CA ALA A 121 8.90 5.61 8.64
C ALA A 121 8.68 6.43 9.92
N ASP A 122 9.19 7.65 9.96
CA ASP A 122 9.15 8.51 11.16
C ASP A 122 7.74 8.98 11.50
N GLU A 123 6.89 9.20 10.48
CA GLU A 123 5.56 9.78 10.64
C GLU A 123 4.43 8.73 10.62
N LEU A 124 4.73 7.43 10.49
CA LEU A 124 3.72 6.36 10.43
C LEU A 124 2.72 6.38 11.59
N GLU A 125 3.20 6.60 12.82
CA GLU A 125 2.32 6.72 14.01
C GLU A 125 1.30 7.85 13.82
N THR A 126 1.75 9.01 13.33
CA THR A 126 0.88 10.16 13.04
C THR A 126 -0.13 9.82 11.95
N TYR A 127 0.31 9.17 10.87
CA TYR A 127 -0.58 8.83 9.75
C TYR A 127 -1.73 7.91 10.18
N PHE A 128 -1.45 6.85 10.95
CA PHE A 128 -2.50 5.96 11.44
C PHE A 128 -3.41 6.63 12.47
N ASN A 129 -2.88 7.54 13.29
CA ASN A 129 -3.71 8.33 14.20
C ASN A 129 -4.66 9.28 13.45
N ASN A 130 -4.22 9.91 12.36
CA ASN A 130 -5.06 10.79 11.53
C ASN A 130 -6.29 10.05 10.96
N VAL A 131 -6.12 8.79 10.56
CA VAL A 131 -7.22 7.94 10.07
C VAL A 131 -8.00 7.23 11.18
N ARG A 132 -7.78 7.62 12.44
CA ARG A 132 -8.45 7.12 13.65
C ARG A 132 -8.19 5.62 13.89
N GLU A 133 -6.95 5.18 13.67
CA GLU A 133 -6.46 3.82 13.92
C GLU A 133 -5.30 3.81 14.94
N PRO A 134 -5.53 4.22 16.19
CA PRO A 134 -4.47 4.32 17.20
C PRO A 134 -3.84 2.97 17.56
N GLN A 135 -4.57 1.86 17.40
CA GLN A 135 -4.01 0.52 17.64
C GLN A 135 -2.99 0.14 16.58
N ILE A 136 -3.26 0.48 15.31
CA ILE A 136 -2.28 0.27 14.23
C ILE A 136 -1.11 1.23 14.39
N ALA A 137 -1.37 2.48 14.82
CA ALA A 137 -0.33 3.47 15.10
C ALA A 137 0.68 2.97 16.15
N GLU A 138 0.20 2.42 17.27
CA GLU A 138 1.06 1.85 18.30
C GLU A 138 1.81 0.61 17.79
N LEU A 139 1.15 -0.28 17.05
CA LEU A 139 1.77 -1.47 16.46
C LEU A 139 2.96 -1.10 15.54
N VAL A 140 2.79 -0.14 14.63
CA VAL A 140 3.85 0.25 13.68
C VAL A 140 4.98 1.00 14.39
N LYS A 141 4.67 1.78 15.43
CA LYS A 141 5.66 2.46 16.27
C LYS A 141 6.53 1.44 17.00
N SER A 142 5.94 0.43 17.64
CA SER A 142 6.69 -0.63 18.31
C SER A 142 7.51 -1.47 17.32
N ALA A 143 6.97 -1.75 16.12
CA ALA A 143 7.72 -2.45 15.08
C ALA A 143 8.95 -1.63 14.61
N ARG A 144 8.81 -0.31 14.46
CA ARG A 144 9.93 0.59 14.13
C ARG A 144 10.97 0.58 15.25
N ARG A 145 10.53 0.71 16.50
CA ARG A 145 11.42 0.68 17.66
C ARG A 145 12.21 -0.62 17.74
N LEU A 146 11.59 -1.77 17.42
CA LEU A 146 12.32 -3.04 17.33
C LEU A 146 13.42 -2.99 16.26
N ASN A 147 13.14 -2.38 15.10
CA ASN A 147 14.14 -2.20 14.05
C ASN A 147 15.31 -1.33 14.54
N GLU A 148 15.02 -0.19 15.16
CA GLU A 148 16.03 0.72 15.71
C GLU A 148 16.93 0.03 16.75
N ILE A 149 16.35 -0.76 17.66
CA ILE A 149 17.10 -1.54 18.65
C ILE A 149 18.00 -2.57 17.96
N MET A 150 17.51 -3.26 16.95
CA MET A 150 18.29 -4.24 16.21
C MET A 150 19.43 -3.62 15.40
N GLU A 151 19.26 -2.40 14.87
CA GLU A 151 20.30 -1.66 14.15
C GLU A 151 21.34 -1.02 15.08
N ASN A 152 20.90 -0.40 16.17
CA ASN A 152 21.75 0.41 17.05
C ASN A 152 22.29 -0.36 18.26
N GLY A 153 21.77 -1.55 18.55
CA GLY A 153 22.19 -2.38 19.69
C GLY A 153 21.85 -1.76 21.05
N GLU A 154 20.80 -0.94 21.12
CA GLU A 154 20.33 -0.30 22.36
C GLU A 154 19.67 -1.33 23.29
N GLU A 155 19.85 -1.18 24.60
CA GLU A 155 19.09 -1.94 25.61
C GLU A 155 17.75 -1.26 25.89
N ASP A 156 16.71 -2.10 26.04
CA ASP A 156 15.29 -1.77 26.00
C ASP A 156 14.78 -1.21 27.34
N GLU A 157 13.98 -0.15 27.33
CA GLU A 157 13.25 0.31 28.53
C GLU A 157 11.73 0.44 28.36
N ASP A 158 11.16 0.50 27.15
CA ASP A 158 9.69 0.56 26.99
C ASP A 158 9.18 0.26 25.55
N MET A 159 8.82 -0.99 25.29
CA MET A 159 8.13 -1.44 24.08
C MET A 159 6.62 -1.62 24.25
N GLY A 160 6.08 -1.21 25.41
CA GLY A 160 4.66 -1.34 25.74
C GLY A 160 4.11 -2.77 25.61
N ASP A 161 2.86 -2.87 25.13
CA ASP A 161 2.11 -4.13 24.96
C ASP A 161 2.77 -5.10 23.96
N TYR A 162 3.66 -4.59 23.10
CA TYR A 162 4.35 -5.36 22.05
C TYR A 162 5.78 -5.77 22.42
N SER A 163 6.20 -5.61 23.68
CA SER A 163 7.53 -5.99 24.18
C SER A 163 7.97 -7.44 23.94
N SER A 164 7.04 -8.35 23.66
CA SER A 164 7.34 -9.76 23.34
C SER A 164 7.27 -10.10 21.84
N TYR A 165 6.86 -9.15 21.00
CA TYR A 165 6.65 -9.40 19.58
C TYR A 165 7.97 -9.44 18.80
N ASN A 166 8.06 -10.37 17.85
CA ASN A 166 9.03 -10.30 16.77
C ASN A 166 8.37 -9.76 15.49
N PHE A 167 9.15 -9.52 14.42
CA PHE A 167 8.61 -9.01 13.16
C PHE A 167 7.55 -9.88 12.49
N SER A 168 7.56 -11.20 12.70
CA SER A 168 6.49 -12.07 12.20
C SER A 168 5.18 -11.81 12.93
N ASP A 169 5.23 -11.58 14.25
CA ASP A 169 4.05 -11.25 15.06
C ASP A 169 3.50 -9.88 14.64
N PHE A 170 4.37 -8.86 14.53
CA PHE A 170 3.99 -7.54 14.02
C PHE A 170 3.34 -7.60 12.64
N THR A 171 3.92 -8.38 11.72
CA THR A 171 3.39 -8.54 10.36
C THR A 171 2.01 -9.19 10.39
N HIS A 172 1.85 -10.26 11.18
CA HIS A 172 0.57 -10.97 11.27
C HIS A 172 -0.53 -10.08 11.85
N GLU A 173 -0.22 -9.37 12.94
CA GLU A 173 -1.16 -8.46 13.59
C GLU A 173 -1.52 -7.31 12.66
N TYR A 174 -0.54 -6.71 11.97
CA TYR A 174 -0.78 -5.62 11.01
C TYR A 174 -1.73 -6.05 9.89
N ILE A 175 -1.46 -7.20 9.25
CA ILE A 175 -2.33 -7.75 8.19
C ILE A 175 -3.74 -8.00 8.73
N THR A 176 -3.85 -8.53 9.94
CA THR A 176 -5.14 -8.83 10.58
C THR A 176 -5.92 -7.56 10.90
N MET A 177 -5.27 -6.53 11.44
CA MET A 177 -5.90 -5.24 11.71
C MET A 177 -6.37 -4.57 10.41
N ILE A 178 -5.50 -4.45 9.40
CA ILE A 178 -5.87 -3.86 8.10
C ILE A 178 -7.08 -4.57 7.47
N ALA A 179 -7.15 -5.90 7.57
CA ALA A 179 -8.27 -6.68 7.04
C ALA A 179 -9.54 -6.60 7.93
N GLY A 180 -9.39 -6.41 9.23
CA GLY A 180 -10.45 -6.53 10.23
C GLY A 180 -11.09 -5.22 10.70
N THR A 181 -10.45 -4.06 10.49
CA THR A 181 -10.89 -2.78 11.09
C THR A 181 -11.74 -1.89 10.16
N ASP A 182 -12.21 -2.41 9.03
CA ASP A 182 -12.76 -1.57 7.95
C ASP A 182 -11.81 -0.41 7.60
N PHE A 183 -10.51 -0.71 7.55
CA PHE A 183 -9.45 0.28 7.36
C PHE A 183 -9.66 1.14 6.11
N MET A 184 -9.96 0.50 4.97
CA MET A 184 -10.16 1.20 3.71
C MET A 184 -11.32 2.22 3.78
N PRO A 185 -12.52 1.87 4.29
CA PRO A 185 -13.56 2.85 4.59
C PRO A 185 -13.12 4.02 5.46
N LYS A 186 -12.28 3.80 6.49
CA LYS A 186 -11.77 4.89 7.34
C LYS A 186 -10.79 5.80 6.61
N LEU A 187 -9.86 5.23 5.83
CA LEU A 187 -8.93 5.98 5.00
C LEU A 187 -9.69 6.83 3.97
N THR A 188 -10.69 6.26 3.29
CA THR A 188 -11.51 7.04 2.37
C THR A 188 -12.30 8.12 3.10
N LYS A 189 -12.90 7.82 4.26
CA LYS A 189 -13.60 8.82 5.05
C LYS A 189 -12.69 9.99 5.41
N TYR A 190 -11.44 9.73 5.80
CA TYR A 190 -10.43 10.77 6.03
C TYR A 190 -10.21 11.62 4.78
N ILE A 191 -10.01 11.00 3.62
CA ILE A 191 -9.85 11.73 2.35
C ILE A 191 -11.07 12.62 2.06
N ARG A 192 -12.29 12.12 2.27
CA ARG A 192 -13.53 12.88 2.06
C ARG A 192 -13.69 14.04 3.03
N GLU A 193 -13.34 13.85 4.31
CA GLU A 193 -13.37 14.88 5.34
C GLU A 193 -12.36 16.01 5.05
N HIS A 194 -11.28 15.70 4.33
CA HIS A 194 -10.20 16.62 3.97
C HIS A 194 -10.13 16.92 2.47
N LYS A 195 -11.28 16.96 1.78
CA LYS A 195 -11.40 17.14 0.33
C LYS A 195 -10.49 18.24 -0.26
N GLU A 196 -10.47 19.41 0.37
CA GLU A 196 -9.73 20.58 -0.12
C GLU A 196 -8.21 20.32 -0.24
N SER A 197 -7.67 19.41 0.60
CA SER A 197 -6.25 19.01 0.55
C SER A 197 -5.87 18.24 -0.71
N PHE A 198 -6.83 17.76 -1.52
CA PHE A 198 -6.59 16.85 -2.65
C PHE A 198 -7.06 17.38 -4.02
N ILE A 199 -7.77 18.52 -4.05
CA ILE A 199 -8.32 19.09 -5.29
C ILE A 199 -7.55 20.33 -5.74
N GLU A 200 -7.65 20.62 -7.04
CA GLU A 200 -7.14 21.87 -7.63
C GLU A 200 -8.12 23.02 -7.34
N GLY A 201 -7.61 24.15 -6.85
CA GLY A 201 -8.41 25.34 -6.49
C GLY A 201 -8.16 25.91 -5.09
N ASP A 202 -7.37 25.22 -4.25
CA ASP A 202 -6.72 25.85 -3.09
C ASP A 202 -5.47 26.59 -3.61
N GLU A 203 -5.30 27.88 -3.32
CA GLU A 203 -4.13 28.68 -3.73
C GLU A 203 -2.80 28.05 -3.29
N THR A 204 -2.83 27.14 -2.30
CA THR A 204 -1.69 26.33 -1.84
C THR A 204 -1.46 25.04 -2.63
N ASN A 205 -2.48 24.48 -3.29
CA ASN A 205 -2.35 23.31 -4.18
C ASN A 205 -1.99 23.72 -5.60
N GLU A 206 -2.56 24.82 -6.12
CA GLU A 206 -2.29 25.27 -7.49
C GLU A 206 -0.82 25.62 -7.70
N LYS A 207 -0.16 26.27 -6.74
CA LYS A 207 1.28 26.59 -6.81
C LYS A 207 2.19 25.36 -6.85
N ARG A 208 1.73 24.20 -6.37
CA ARG A 208 2.51 22.94 -6.36
C ARG A 208 2.43 22.16 -7.66
N VAL A 209 1.38 22.39 -8.45
CA VAL A 209 1.14 21.70 -9.74
C VAL A 209 1.69 22.50 -10.93
N THR A 210 2.01 23.79 -10.74
CA THR A 210 2.46 24.69 -11.81
C THR A 210 3.96 25.01 -11.85
N ASP A 211 4.74 24.54 -10.86
CA ASP A 211 6.21 24.69 -10.80
C ASP A 211 6.90 23.33 -11.03
#